data_AF-A0A959PMV3-F1
#
_entry.id   AF-A0A959PMV3-F1
#
_cell.length_a   1.000
_cell.length_b   1.000
_cell.length_c   1.000
_cell.angle_alpha   90.00
_cell.angle_beta   90.00
_cell.angle_gamma   90.00
#
_symmetry.space_group_name_H-M   'P 1'
#
loop_
_entity.id
_entity.type
_entity.pdbx_description
1 polymer ?
#
loop_
_entity_poly.entity_id
_entity_poly.type
_entity_poly.pdbx_seq_one_letter_code
_entity_poly.pdbx_strand_id
1 'polypeptide(L)'
;MNIRILPFLTNRSPWRLVTGLSLLWLSFHCAYNPDETAQSFVPMTDSIPPIDSSELAYITGHFDPSHHPDFTAIPVAYASREGMYLRRETLDAFIRMYDSAMTDG
;
A
#
# COMPACT_ATOMS: atom_id res chain seq x y z
N MET A 1 -11.39 0.99 -66.88
CA MET A 1 -12.77 1.42 -66.58
C MET A 1 -13.43 0.27 -65.83
N ASN A 2 -13.97 0.36 -64.61
CA ASN A 2 -14.42 1.50 -63.83
C ASN A 2 -14.27 1.18 -62.34
N ILE A 3 -13.75 2.15 -61.59
CA ILE A 3 -13.76 2.21 -60.14
C ILE A 3 -15.18 2.54 -59.69
N ARG A 4 -15.72 1.79 -58.73
CA ARG A 4 -16.91 2.20 -57.95
C ARG A 4 -16.53 2.24 -56.47
N ILE A 5 -16.15 3.45 -56.05
CA ILE A 5 -16.15 3.88 -54.66
C ILE A 5 -17.62 4.08 -54.27
N LEU A 6 -18.09 3.40 -53.23
CA LEU A 6 -19.34 3.73 -52.55
C LEU A 6 -19.11 3.76 -51.03
N PRO A 7 -19.86 4.60 -50.32
CA PRO A 7 -19.33 5.40 -49.24
C PRO A 7 -19.47 4.72 -47.88
N PHE A 8 -18.47 5.03 -47.06
CA PHE A 8 -18.50 5.09 -45.61
C PHE A 8 -19.85 5.64 -45.09
N LEU A 9 -20.80 4.74 -44.81
CA LEU A 9 -22.07 5.07 -44.18
C LEU A 9 -22.10 4.47 -42.77
N THR A 10 -21.72 5.34 -41.84
CA THR A 10 -22.39 5.60 -40.56
C THR A 10 -23.03 4.40 -39.85
N ASN A 11 -22.26 3.71 -39.01
CA ASN A 11 -22.84 2.96 -37.90
C ASN A 11 -22.69 3.82 -36.63
N ARG A 12 -23.72 4.61 -36.32
CA ARG A 12 -23.80 5.39 -35.08
C ARG A 12 -24.09 4.43 -33.93
N SER A 13 -23.03 3.91 -33.32
CA SER A 13 -23.16 3.20 -32.04
C SER A 13 -23.50 4.22 -30.93
N PRO A 14 -24.42 3.90 -30.00
CA PRO A 14 -24.85 4.80 -28.93
C PRO A 14 -23.82 4.96 -27.80
N TRP A 15 -22.58 4.52 -28.02
CA TRP A 15 -21.53 4.49 -27.00
C TRP A 15 -20.90 5.87 -26.74
N ARG A 16 -21.22 6.88 -27.56
CA ARG A 16 -20.75 8.26 -27.39
C ARG A 16 -21.43 9.03 -26.24
N LEU A 17 -22.49 8.50 -25.63
CA LEU A 17 -23.10 9.13 -24.45
C LEU A 17 -22.56 8.55 -23.13
N VAL A 18 -22.03 7.33 -23.12
CA VAL A 18 -21.47 6.71 -21.90
C VAL A 18 -20.07 7.27 -21.60
N THR A 19 -19.29 7.60 -22.63
CA THR A 19 -17.95 8.19 -22.44
C THR A 19 -17.97 9.64 -21.96
N GLY A 20 -19.07 10.37 -22.12
CA GLY A 20 -19.23 11.74 -21.61
C GLY A 20 -19.42 11.80 -20.09
N LEU A 21 -20.11 10.80 -19.51
CA LEU A 21 -20.35 10.73 -18.06
C LEU A 21 -19.11 10.26 -17.28
N SER A 22 -18.24 9.46 -17.91
CA SER A 22 -16.98 8.98 -17.33
C SER A 22 -15.92 10.08 -17.15
N LEU A 23 -15.92 11.12 -17.99
CA LEU A 23 -14.98 12.25 -17.89
C LEU A 23 -15.41 13.29 -16.85
N LEU A 24 -16.72 13.39 -16.54
CA LEU A 24 -17.20 14.25 -15.46
C LEU A 24 -16.96 13.64 -14.07
N TRP A 25 -16.87 12.31 -13.96
CA TRP A 25 -16.52 11.61 -12.73
C TRP A 25 -15.02 11.66 -12.41
N LEU A 26 -14.15 11.71 -13.41
CA LEU A 26 -12.70 11.79 -13.20
C LEU A 26 -12.26 13.17 -12.68
N SER A 27 -13.05 14.22 -12.92
CA SER A 27 -12.80 15.55 -12.33
C SER A 27 -13.21 15.67 -10.85
N PHE A 28 -14.09 14.79 -10.35
CA PHE A 28 -14.56 14.85 -8.96
C PHE A 28 -13.79 13.94 -7.99
N HIS A 29 -12.94 13.03 -8.48
CA HIS A 29 -12.19 12.10 -7.63
C HIS A 29 -10.76 12.51 -7.28
N CYS A 30 -10.27 13.66 -7.79
CA CYS A 30 -8.89 14.12 -7.56
C CYS A 30 -8.76 15.27 -6.54
N ALA A 31 -9.78 15.54 -5.73
CA ALA A 31 -9.72 16.61 -4.73
C ALA A 31 -10.40 16.26 -3.39
N TYR A 32 -10.39 14.99 -2.98
CA TYR A 32 -10.81 14.60 -1.63
C TYR A 32 -9.67 13.92 -0.88
N ASN A 33 -8.78 14.74 -0.32
CA ASN A 33 -7.91 14.35 0.79
C ASN A 33 -8.59 14.81 2.08
N PRO A 34 -9.29 13.93 2.83
CA PRO A 34 -9.87 14.30 4.13
C PRO A 34 -8.81 14.48 5.24
N ASP A 35 -7.53 14.55 4.90
CA ASP A 35 -6.42 14.50 5.86
C ASP A 35 -5.53 15.76 5.87
N GLU A 36 -6.05 16.90 5.43
CA GLU A 36 -5.53 18.19 5.91
C GLU A 36 -6.05 18.45 7.33
N THR A 37 -5.66 17.57 8.26
CA THR A 37 -5.59 17.97 9.66
C THR A 37 -4.52 19.04 9.73
N ALA A 38 -4.97 20.28 9.96
CA ALA A 38 -4.11 21.42 10.23
C ALA A 38 -2.97 20.99 11.15
N GLN A 39 -1.75 20.89 10.61
CA GLN A 39 -0.54 20.78 11.40
C GLN A 39 -0.47 22.07 12.22
N SER A 40 -0.95 22.00 13.46
CA SER A 40 -0.79 23.09 14.41
C SER A 40 0.71 23.35 14.51
N PHE A 41 1.11 24.61 14.32
CA PHE A 41 2.44 25.06 14.67
C PHE A 41 2.61 24.84 16.17
N VAL A 42 3.15 23.67 16.53
CA VAL A 42 3.61 23.43 17.89
C VAL A 42 4.79 24.40 18.06
N PRO A 43 4.75 25.35 19.00
CA PRO A 43 5.91 26.20 19.25
C PRO A 43 7.10 25.25 19.47
N MET A 44 8.15 25.43 18.65
CA MET A 44 9.40 24.67 18.72
C MET A 44 10.00 24.91 20.10
N THR A 45 9.55 24.13 21.06
CA THR A 45 10.11 24.08 22.39
C THR A 45 11.26 23.12 22.23
N ASP A 46 12.48 23.67 22.21
CA ASP A 46 13.73 22.92 22.16
C ASP A 46 13.91 22.16 23.48
N SER A 47 13.06 21.16 23.67
CA SER A 47 12.98 20.34 24.85
C SER A 47 12.83 18.92 24.36
N ILE A 48 13.90 18.15 24.50
CA ILE A 48 13.90 16.73 24.23
C ILE A 48 12.83 16.12 25.16
N PRO A 49 11.75 15.52 24.62
CA PRO A 49 10.78 14.85 25.47
C PRO A 49 11.50 13.73 26.24
N PRO A 50 11.14 13.49 27.50
CA PRO A 50 11.68 12.35 28.23
C PRO A 50 11.41 11.08 27.43
N ILE A 51 12.48 10.40 27.02
CA ILE A 51 12.37 9.16 26.26
C ILE A 51 11.84 8.07 27.19
N ASP A 52 10.77 7.40 26.78
CA ASP A 52 10.32 6.20 27.46
C ASP A 52 11.34 5.09 27.27
N SER A 53 11.78 4.49 28.39
CA SER A 53 12.66 3.33 28.40
C SER A 53 12.13 2.16 27.55
N SER A 54 10.81 1.98 27.47
CA SER A 54 10.20 0.91 26.69
C SER A 54 10.31 1.16 25.18
N GLU A 55 10.10 2.42 24.76
CA GLU A 55 10.28 2.88 23.39
C GLU A 55 11.76 2.79 22.98
N LEU A 56 12.68 3.20 23.85
CA LEU A 56 14.11 3.06 23.61
C LEU A 56 14.52 1.60 23.46
N ALA A 57 14.04 0.71 24.34
CA ALA A 57 14.29 -0.73 24.24
C ALA A 57 13.73 -1.31 22.94
N TYR A 58 12.56 -0.88 22.51
CA TYR A 58 11.95 -1.28 21.25
C TYR A 58 12.79 -0.85 20.03
N ILE A 59 13.18 0.43 19.95
CA ILE A 59 14.00 0.98 18.85
C ILE A 59 15.37 0.31 18.79
N THR A 60 15.96 0.04 19.94
CA THR A 60 17.30 -0.56 20.03
C THR A 60 17.28 -2.09 19.96
N GLY A 61 16.11 -2.73 19.95
CA GLY A 61 15.97 -4.18 19.94
C GLY A 61 16.34 -4.86 21.26
N HIS A 62 16.44 -4.10 22.36
CA HIS A 62 16.69 -4.60 23.71
C HIS A 62 15.40 -5.07 24.41
N PHE A 63 14.58 -5.86 23.72
CA PHE A 63 13.36 -6.45 24.28
C PHE A 63 13.19 -7.90 23.84
N ASP A 64 12.33 -8.64 24.55
CA ASP A 64 12.01 -10.02 24.20
C ASP A 64 10.81 -10.06 23.23
N PRO A 65 11.00 -10.48 21.97
CA PRO A 65 9.93 -10.52 20.98
C PRO A 65 8.89 -11.60 21.27
N SER A 66 9.19 -12.61 22.11
CA SER A 66 8.20 -13.65 22.46
C SER A 66 7.04 -13.14 23.31
N HIS A 67 7.25 -12.01 24.00
CA HIS A 67 6.26 -11.37 24.85
C HIS A 67 5.54 -10.18 24.16
N HIS A 68 6.02 -9.75 22.98
CA HIS A 68 5.48 -8.58 22.30
C HIS A 68 4.31 -8.96 21.37
N PRO A 69 3.12 -8.33 21.49
CA PRO A 69 1.91 -8.74 20.76
C PRO A 69 2.03 -8.62 19.24
N ASP A 70 2.88 -7.73 18.73
CA ASP A 70 3.11 -7.58 17.28
C ASP A 70 4.05 -8.63 16.68
N PHE A 71 4.73 -9.41 17.51
CA PHE A 71 5.69 -10.40 17.07
C PHE A 71 5.07 -11.80 17.07
N THR A 72 5.52 -12.61 16.13
CA THR A 72 5.13 -14.01 16.00
C THR A 72 6.38 -14.85 15.71
N ALA A 73 6.36 -16.10 16.15
CA ALA A 73 7.39 -17.06 15.78
C ALA A 73 7.35 -17.31 14.27
N ILE A 74 8.51 -17.34 13.63
CA ILE A 74 8.64 -17.63 12.21
C ILE A 74 8.56 -19.16 12.02
N PRO A 75 7.69 -19.66 11.12
CA PRO A 75 7.67 -21.08 10.78
C PRO A 75 9.02 -21.55 10.22
N VAL A 76 9.43 -22.78 10.53
CA VAL A 76 10.72 -23.35 10.07
C VAL A 76 10.85 -23.35 8.54
N ALA A 77 9.74 -23.46 7.82
CA ALA A 77 9.72 -23.36 6.35
C ALA A 77 10.25 -22.02 5.82
N TYR A 78 10.15 -20.95 6.61
CA TYR A 78 10.55 -19.58 6.25
C TYR A 78 11.74 -19.09 7.10
N ALA A 79 12.40 -19.99 7.83
CA ALA A 79 13.40 -19.65 8.84
C ALA A 79 14.64 -20.54 8.72
N SER A 80 15.82 -19.95 8.87
CA SER A 80 17.08 -20.71 8.90
C SER A 80 17.21 -21.61 10.14
N ARG A 81 16.51 -21.29 11.23
CA ARG A 81 16.51 -22.03 12.50
C ARG A 81 15.25 -21.74 13.30
N GLU A 82 14.94 -22.61 14.25
CA GLU A 82 13.85 -22.40 15.21
C GLU A 82 14.11 -21.24 16.17
N GLY A 83 13.05 -20.76 16.83
CA GLY A 83 13.13 -19.71 17.85
C GLY A 83 13.34 -18.29 17.30
N MET A 84 13.18 -18.08 15.99
CA MET A 84 13.19 -16.74 15.40
C MET A 84 11.80 -16.11 15.47
N TYR A 85 11.78 -14.79 15.69
CA TYR A 85 10.55 -13.99 15.75
C TYR A 85 10.62 -12.86 14.75
N LEU A 86 9.46 -12.49 14.22
CA LEU A 86 9.30 -11.36 13.31
C LEU A 86 7.99 -10.64 13.60
N ARG A 87 7.90 -9.36 13.25
CA ARG A 87 6.62 -8.66 13.21
C ARG A 87 5.65 -9.40 12.29
N ARG A 88 4.42 -9.60 12.75
CA ARG A 88 3.38 -10.35 12.06
C ARG A 88 3.13 -9.83 10.64
N GLU A 89 2.94 -8.53 10.52
CA GLU A 89 2.73 -7.84 9.24
C GLU A 89 3.88 -8.06 8.24
N THR A 90 5.11 -8.13 8.75
CA THR A 90 6.31 -8.37 7.94
C THR A 90 6.39 -9.82 7.51
N LEU A 91 6.06 -10.77 8.39
CA LEU A 91 6.00 -12.19 8.02
C LEU A 91 4.97 -12.43 6.91
N ASP A 92 3.78 -11.84 7.05
CA ASP A 92 2.71 -11.96 6.05
C ASP A 92 3.15 -11.38 4.69
N ALA A 93 3.84 -10.23 4.69
CA ALA A 93 4.40 -9.64 3.48
C ALA A 93 5.50 -10.50 2.86
N PHE A 94 6.37 -11.08 3.69
CA PHE A 94 7.43 -11.99 3.24
C PHE A 94 6.86 -13.24 2.56
N ILE A 95 5.83 -13.86 3.14
CA ILE A 95 5.20 -15.05 2.56
C ILE A 95 4.63 -14.75 1.17
N ARG A 96 3.89 -13.63 1.02
CA ARG A 96 3.38 -13.21 -0.30
C ARG A 96 4.48 -12.99 -1.33
N MET A 97 5.58 -12.36 -0.93
CA MET A 97 6.75 -12.18 -1.78
C MET A 97 7.38 -13.52 -2.17
N TYR A 98 7.56 -14.42 -1.21
CA TYR A 98 8.11 -15.77 -1.42
C TYR A 98 7.28 -16.59 -2.41
N ASP A 99 5.95 -16.61 -2.23
CA ASP A 99 5.03 -17.34 -3.09
C ASP A 99 5.04 -16.79 -4.53
N SER A 100 5.15 -15.47 -4.68
CA SER A 100 5.26 -14.82 -5.99
C SER A 100 6.58 -15.21 -6.67
N ALA A 101 7.70 -15.17 -5.94
CA ALA A 101 9.01 -15.57 -6.46
C ALA A 101 9.08 -17.04 -6.86
N MET A 102 8.36 -17.93 -6.18
CA MET A 102 8.26 -19.35 -6.55
C MET A 102 7.44 -19.58 -7.82
N THR A 103 6.54 -18.66 -8.17
CA THR A 103 5.70 -18.76 -9.37
C THR A 103 6.43 -18.26 -10.62
N ASP A 104 7.28 -17.24 -10.48
CA ASP A 104 8.05 -16.64 -11.58
C ASP A 104 9.34 -17.42 -11.95
N GLY A 105 9.71 -18.42 -11.13
CA GLY A 105 10.98 -19.16 -11.22
C GLY A 105 11.04 -20.29 -12.25
#